data_AF-A0A834XZ07-F1
#
_entry.id   AF-A0A834XZ07-F1
#
_cell.length_a   1.000
_cell.length_b   1.000
_cell.length_c   1.000
_cell.angle_alpha   90.00
_cell.angle_beta   90.00
_cell.angle_gamma   90.00
#
_symmetry.space_group_name_H-M   'P 1'
#
loop_
_entity.id
_entity.type
_entity.pdbx_description
1 polymer ?
#
loop_
_entity_poly.entity_id
_entity_poly.type
_entity_poly.pdbx_seq_one_letter_code
_entity_poly.pdbx_strand_id
1 'polypeptide(L)'
;MAQGKIKANKTKLPSCQKTKKGKGNKGIQQRKNAPIQPKKTKLIETNQLKKLMSKKLNEAMEDELREHALEGKQSLTKKRDPNEPKVKKSDKKK
;
A
#
# COMPACT_ATOMS: atom_id res chain seq x y z
N MET A 1 57.09 28.50 33.92
CA MET A 1 57.19 29.15 32.60
C MET A 1 58.12 28.30 31.75
N ALA A 2 57.89 27.97 30.48
CA ALA A 2 56.96 28.47 29.48
C ALA A 2 56.35 27.33 28.67
N GLN A 3 55.13 27.57 28.21
CA GLN A 3 54.30 26.80 27.30
C GLN A 3 54.95 26.80 25.90
N GLY A 4 55.36 25.63 25.41
CA GLY A 4 56.04 25.46 24.13
C GLY A 4 55.37 24.42 23.22
N LYS A 5 54.25 24.84 22.62
CA LYS A 5 53.63 24.35 21.39
C LYS A 5 54.55 23.45 20.52
N ILE A 6 54.05 22.26 20.09
CA ILE A 6 54.09 21.69 18.70
C ILE A 6 54.31 20.14 18.63
N LYS A 7 53.23 19.46 18.18
CA LYS A 7 53.17 18.25 17.31
C LYS A 7 53.63 16.88 17.87
N ALA A 8 52.84 16.30 18.76
CA ALA A 8 52.68 14.83 18.86
C ALA A 8 51.61 14.27 17.88
N ASN A 9 51.29 15.00 16.81
CA ASN A 9 50.63 14.49 15.59
C ASN A 9 51.52 13.49 14.81
N LYS A 10 52.47 12.83 15.48
CA LYS A 10 53.35 11.77 14.97
C LYS A 10 52.98 10.38 15.52
N THR A 11 51.82 10.22 16.15
CA THR A 11 51.17 8.92 16.25
C THR A 11 50.39 8.69 14.96
N LYS A 12 51.09 8.14 13.96
CA LYS A 12 50.43 7.50 12.82
C LYS A 12 49.59 6.36 13.39
N LEU A 13 48.31 6.61 13.63
CA LEU A 13 47.33 5.55 13.85
C LEU A 13 47.43 4.61 12.63
N PRO A 14 47.55 3.28 12.83
CA PRO A 14 47.58 2.35 11.71
C PRO A 14 46.29 2.50 10.91
N SER A 15 46.42 2.59 9.58
CA SER A 15 45.35 2.85 8.61
C SER A 15 44.25 1.79 8.54
N CYS A 16 44.23 0.83 9.46
CA CYS A 16 43.30 -0.28 9.50
C CYS A 16 42.64 -0.47 10.87
N GLN A 17 42.37 0.61 11.61
CA GLN A 17 41.33 0.53 12.62
C GLN A 17 39.98 0.46 11.90
N LYS A 18 39.33 -0.71 11.97
CA LYS A 18 37.95 -0.90 11.53
C LYS A 18 37.08 0.07 12.32
N THR A 19 36.82 1.26 11.77
CA THR A 19 35.76 2.12 12.25
C THR A 19 34.49 1.28 12.17
N LYS A 20 33.85 1.05 13.32
CA LYS A 20 32.50 0.47 13.31
C LYS A 20 31.68 1.45 12.49
N LYS A 21 31.29 1.05 11.27
CA LYS A 21 30.38 1.81 10.42
C LYS A 21 29.27 2.31 11.33
N GLY A 22 29.19 3.63 11.52
CA GLY A 22 28.05 4.23 12.17
C GLY A 22 26.84 3.66 11.47
N LYS A 23 26.02 2.89 12.21
CA LYS A 23 24.74 2.42 11.71
C LYS A 23 23.89 3.66 11.46
N GLY A 24 24.04 4.25 10.27
CA GLY A 24 23.08 5.16 9.70
C GLY A 24 21.74 4.46 9.78
N ASN A 25 20.81 5.10 10.48
CA ASN A 25 19.57 4.56 11.01
C ASN A 25 19.77 3.48 12.07
N LYS A 26 19.48 3.86 13.32
CA LYS A 26 18.92 2.93 14.31
C LYS A 26 17.63 2.37 13.71
N GLY A 27 17.75 1.37 12.84
CA GLY A 27 16.64 0.60 12.33
C GLY A 27 15.87 0.11 13.55
N ILE A 28 14.59 0.45 13.61
CA ILE A 28 13.67 0.05 14.68
C ILE A 28 13.80 -1.47 14.78
N GLN A 29 14.56 -1.94 15.78
CA GLN A 29 14.77 -3.35 16.00
C GLN A 29 13.47 -3.83 16.60
N GLN A 30 12.59 -4.34 15.74
CA GLN A 30 11.25 -4.75 16.13
C GLN A 30 11.36 -5.68 17.33
N ARG A 31 10.63 -5.35 18.41
CA ARG A 31 10.63 -6.17 19.62
C ARG A 31 10.19 -7.58 19.25
N LYS A 32 10.72 -8.61 19.93
CA LYS A 32 10.38 -10.01 19.66
C LYS A 32 8.86 -10.31 19.70
N ASN A 33 8.09 -9.47 20.40
CA ASN A 33 6.65 -9.58 20.55
C ASN A 33 5.88 -8.51 19.75
N ALA A 34 6.53 -7.76 18.85
CA ALA A 34 5.84 -6.78 18.02
C ALA A 34 5.02 -7.50 16.93
N PRO A 35 3.77 -7.07 16.67
CA PRO A 35 2.99 -7.59 15.55
C PRO A 35 3.76 -7.44 14.24
N ILE A 36 3.82 -8.53 13.46
CA ILE A 36 4.50 -8.55 12.16
C ILE A 36 3.70 -7.68 11.19
N GLN A 37 4.36 -6.69 10.58
CA GLN A 37 3.71 -5.86 9.57
C GLN A 37 3.20 -6.74 8.42
N PRO A 38 1.95 -6.51 7.95
CA PRO A 38 1.38 -7.30 6.87
C PRO A 38 2.22 -7.15 5.61
N LYS A 39 2.83 -8.25 5.16
CA LYS A 39 3.79 -8.27 4.03
C LYS A 39 3.17 -7.90 2.67
N LYS A 40 1.83 -7.78 2.59
CA LYS A 40 1.05 -7.66 1.34
C LYS A 40 0.19 -6.40 1.24
N THR A 41 0.41 -5.38 2.07
CA THR A 41 -0.41 -4.14 2.06
C THR A 41 -0.52 -3.51 0.69
N LYS A 42 0.62 -3.30 0.01
CA LYS A 42 0.67 -2.74 -1.35
C LYS A 42 -0.14 -3.55 -2.37
N LEU A 43 -0.14 -4.88 -2.25
CA LEU A 43 -0.91 -5.76 -3.14
C LEU A 43 -2.41 -5.70 -2.86
N ILE A 44 -2.80 -5.53 -1.59
CA ILE A 44 -4.20 -5.35 -1.20
C ILE A 44 -4.72 -4.01 -1.71
N GLU A 45 -3.97 -2.93 -1.49
CA GLU A 45 -4.31 -1.57 -1.95
C GLU A 45 -4.44 -1.50 -3.47
N THR A 46 -3.50 -2.08 -4.22
CA THR A 46 -3.55 -2.10 -5.68
C THR A 46 -4.75 -2.90 -6.22
N ASN A 47 -5.10 -4.02 -5.58
CA ASN A 47 -6.28 -4.80 -5.94
C ASN A 47 -7.58 -4.05 -5.63
N GLN A 48 -7.63 -3.34 -4.50
CA GLN A 48 -8.77 -2.48 -4.16
C GLN A 48 -8.92 -1.34 -5.16
N LEU A 49 -7.82 -0.69 -5.53
CA LEU A 49 -7.81 0.37 -6.53
C LEU A 49 -8.31 -0.12 -7.89
N LYS A 50 -7.79 -1.25 -8.38
CA LYS A 50 -8.29 -1.90 -9.61
C LYS A 50 -9.78 -2.17 -9.54
N LYS A 51 -10.27 -2.73 -8.41
CA LYS A 51 -11.69 -3.04 -8.22
C LYS A 51 -12.57 -1.78 -8.24
N LEU A 52 -12.12 -0.68 -7.64
CA LEU A 52 -12.84 0.60 -7.67
C LEU A 52 -12.88 1.18 -9.09
N MET A 53 -11.75 1.19 -9.79
CA MET A 53 -11.68 1.69 -11.17
C MET A 53 -12.59 0.89 -12.10
N SER A 54 -12.51 -0.46 -12.08
CA SER A 54 -13.36 -1.29 -12.93
C SER A 54 -14.84 -1.10 -12.65
N LYS A 55 -15.24 -0.93 -11.38
CA LYS A 55 -16.64 -0.62 -11.04
C LYS A 55 -17.08 0.71 -11.63
N LYS A 56 -16.26 1.75 -11.48
CA LYS A 56 -16.60 3.10 -11.94
C LYS A 56 -16.71 3.18 -13.47
N LEU A 57 -15.81 2.51 -14.19
CA LEU A 57 -15.89 2.41 -15.65
C LEU A 57 -17.14 1.66 -16.10
N ASN A 58 -17.46 0.55 -15.44
CA ASN A 58 -18.67 -0.22 -15.77
C ASN A 58 -19.96 0.55 -15.46
N GLU A 59 -20.01 1.26 -14.33
CA GLU A 59 -21.13 2.13 -13.96
C GLU A 59 -21.34 3.22 -15.02
N ALA A 60 -20.26 3.93 -15.40
CA ALA A 60 -20.33 4.98 -16.40
C ALA A 60 -20.80 4.47 -17.78
N MET A 61 -20.22 3.37 -18.26
CA MET A 61 -20.64 2.77 -19.54
C MET A 61 -22.08 2.26 -19.50
N GLU A 62 -22.51 1.70 -18.36
CA GLU A 62 -23.89 1.25 -18.21
C GLU A 62 -24.87 2.43 -18.21
N ASP A 63 -24.51 3.54 -17.59
CA ASP A 63 -25.32 4.75 -17.59
C ASP A 63 -25.46 5.34 -19.00
N GLU A 64 -24.37 5.41 -19.78
CA GLU A 64 -24.40 5.83 -21.19
C GLU A 64 -25.32 4.92 -22.02
N LEU A 65 -25.16 3.60 -21.90
CA LEU A 65 -25.99 2.64 -22.63
C LEU A 65 -27.48 2.76 -22.26
N ARG A 66 -27.79 2.96 -20.97
CA ARG A 66 -29.17 3.17 -20.52
C ARG A 66 -29.73 4.51 -20.98
N GLU A 67 -28.93 5.56 -20.98
CA GLU A 67 -29.35 6.87 -21.47
C GLU A 67 -29.76 6.78 -22.94
N HIS A 68 -28.92 6.14 -23.77
CA HIS A 68 -29.22 5.91 -25.18
C HIS A 68 -30.41 4.98 -25.42
N ALA A 69 -30.57 3.92 -24.61
CA ALA A 69 -31.62 2.91 -24.84
C ALA A 69 -33.00 3.28 -24.26
N LEU A 70 -33.03 3.99 -23.13
CA LEU A 70 -34.26 4.32 -22.38
C LEU A 70 -34.57 5.81 -22.39
N GLU A 71 -33.89 6.60 -23.23
CA GLU A 71 -34.01 8.07 -23.31
C GLU A 71 -33.82 8.73 -21.94
N GLY A 72 -32.84 8.25 -21.17
CA GLY A 72 -32.55 8.75 -19.82
C GLY A 72 -33.52 8.30 -18.72
N LYS A 73 -34.50 7.43 -19.00
CA LYS A 73 -35.39 6.88 -17.97
C LYS A 73 -34.67 5.78 -17.19
N GLN A 74 -34.05 6.15 -16.07
CA GLN A 74 -33.51 5.16 -15.13
C GLN A 74 -34.65 4.48 -14.37
N SER A 75 -34.82 3.17 -14.57
CA SER A 75 -35.74 2.39 -13.72
C SER A 75 -35.25 2.46 -12.27
N LEU A 76 -36.12 2.77 -11.32
CA LEU A 76 -35.80 2.75 -9.89
C LEU A 76 -35.45 1.33 -9.44
N THR A 77 -34.22 0.88 -9.70
CA THR A 77 -33.76 -0.42 -9.24
C THR A 77 -33.52 -0.33 -7.73
N LYS A 78 -34.15 -1.25 -6.98
CA LYS A 78 -33.95 -1.41 -5.54
C LYS A 78 -32.44 -1.44 -5.26
N LYS A 79 -31.96 -0.55 -4.39
CA LYS A 79 -30.57 -0.59 -3.92
C LYS A 79 -30.35 -1.97 -3.30
N ARG A 80 -29.45 -2.74 -3.90
CA ARG A 80 -29.06 -4.06 -3.38
C ARG A 80 -28.22 -3.82 -2.14
N ASP A 81 -28.60 -4.44 -1.03
CA ASP A 81 -27.79 -4.41 0.17
C ASP A 81 -26.43 -5.08 -0.12
N PRO A 82 -25.31 -4.48 0.30
CA PRO A 82 -23.98 -5.01 0.00
C PRO A 82 -23.70 -6.39 0.61
N ASN A 83 -24.61 -6.88 1.46
CA ASN A 83 -24.53 -8.18 2.14
C ASN A 83 -25.53 -9.22 1.59
N GLU A 84 -26.27 -8.91 0.52
CA GLU A 84 -27.16 -9.91 -0.08
C GLU A 84 -26.38 -10.98 -0.87
N PRO A 85 -26.61 -12.28 -0.60
CA PRO A 85 -26.01 -13.35 -1.38
C PRO A 85 -26.54 -13.29 -2.83
N LYS A 86 -25.61 -13.28 -3.80
CA LYS A 86 -25.97 -13.36 -5.23
C LYS A 86 -26.63 -14.71 -5.50
N VAL A 87 -27.96 -14.73 -5.58
CA VAL A 87 -28.71 -15.89 -6.07
C VAL A 87 -28.25 -16.14 -7.51
N LYS A 88 -27.48 -17.22 -7.70
CA LYS A 88 -27.18 -17.76 -9.03
C LYS A 88 -28.52 -18.12 -9.64
N LYS A 89 -28.93 -17.44 -10.70
CA LYS A 89 -30.01 -17.92 -11.58
C LYS A 89 -29.45 -19.10 -12.36
N SER A 90 -29.37 -20.26 -11.70
CA SER A 90 -29.31 -21.56 -12.36
C SER A 90 -30.54 -22.32 -11.91
N ASP A 91 -31.25 -22.84 -12.92
CA ASP A 91 -32.26 -23.88 -12.81
C ASP A 91 -33.61 -23.51 -12.19
N LYS A 92 -34.52 -23.07 -13.06
CA LYS A 92 -35.87 -23.62 -13.00
C LYS A 92 -36.39 -23.97 -14.39
N LYS A 93 -36.00 -25.18 -14.79
CA LYS A 93 -36.68 -26.01 -15.77
C LYS A 93 -38.01 -26.46 -15.14
N LYS A 94 -39.14 -25.92 -15.59
CA LYS A 94 -40.38 -26.64 -15.90
C LYS A 94 -41.42 -25.65 -16.42
#